data_AF-A0A0M4DHX6-F1
#
_entry.id   AF-A0A0M4DHX6-F1
#
_cell.length_a   1.000
_cell.length_b   1.000
_cell.length_c   1.000
_cell.angle_alpha   90.00
_cell.angle_beta   90.00
_cell.angle_gamma   90.00
#
_symmetry.space_group_name_H-M   'P 1'
#
loop_
_entity.id
_entity.type
_entity.pdbx_description
1 polymer ?
#
loop_
_entity_poly.entity_id
_entity_poly.type
_entity_poly.pdbx_seq_one_letter_code
_entity_poly.pdbx_strand_id
1 'polypeptide(L)'
;MNLDRYKIDVTHWSKHFSICTLVSNVEQYEAMFNSFVRAGFTEDDTEYLIVDNTNENRFDGFSGFNLFLNRACGQFIIICHQDVLLDFDDRSVLERRLADLEEIDPLWAVVGNAGAANLGHKAVRISDPYAQDLRIGCFPEKVFSLDENFILVKNSANLAVSHDLSGFHLYGTDLCLIADILGRTSYVIDFHLKHLSSGTVDERFYGIKYCLIQKYQVALRSRFVQTMITRFYISDSKMLNTIFNRKKFLTLVKTFVRRFS
;
A
#
# COMPACT_ATOMS: atom_id res chain seq x y z
N MET A 1 23.24 12.82 31.96
CA MET A 1 23.15 12.25 30.60
C MET A 1 22.02 12.96 29.88
N ASN A 2 22.28 13.63 28.77
CA ASN A 2 21.21 14.28 28.00
C ASN A 2 20.45 13.19 27.23
N LEU A 3 19.20 12.95 27.60
CA LEU A 3 18.34 11.95 26.97
C LEU A 3 17.79 12.41 25.60
N ASP A 4 17.87 13.70 25.29
CA ASP A 4 17.31 14.26 24.04
C ASP A 4 17.99 13.68 22.80
N ARG A 5 19.30 13.37 22.86
CA ARG A 5 20.03 12.76 21.73
C ARG A 5 19.63 11.32 21.41
N TYR A 6 18.82 10.70 22.27
CA TYR A 6 18.34 9.32 22.11
C TYR A 6 16.84 9.26 21.83
N LYS A 7 16.17 10.42 21.72
CA LYS A 7 14.77 10.47 21.30
C LYS A 7 14.71 10.23 19.80
N ILE A 8 13.74 9.42 19.40
CA ILE A 8 13.39 9.25 18.00
C ILE A 8 12.70 10.53 17.56
N ASP A 9 13.19 11.16 16.50
CA ASP A 9 12.48 12.23 15.82
C ASP A 9 11.40 11.58 14.94
N VAL A 10 10.13 11.88 15.24
CA VAL A 10 8.96 11.35 14.51
C VAL A 10 8.33 12.40 13.59
N THR A 11 8.96 13.57 13.46
CA THR A 11 8.39 14.75 12.80
C THR A 11 9.26 15.32 11.68
N HIS A 12 10.55 14.97 11.65
CA HIS A 12 11.47 15.48 10.66
C HIS A 12 11.75 14.47 9.55
N TRP A 13 11.51 14.89 8.30
CA TRP A 13 11.86 14.17 7.09
C TRP A 13 12.90 14.97 6.32
N SER A 14 13.92 14.29 5.77
CA SER A 14 14.96 14.95 4.96
C SER A 14 14.47 15.38 3.57
N LYS A 15 13.37 14.78 3.11
CA LYS A 15 12.73 15.06 1.83
C LYS A 15 11.21 15.18 2.03
N HIS A 16 10.54 15.94 1.16
CA HIS A 16 9.08 15.99 1.16
C HIS A 16 8.50 14.78 0.42
N PHE A 17 9.07 14.44 -0.75
CA PHE A 17 8.68 13.28 -1.54
C PHE A 17 9.85 12.34 -1.82
N SER A 18 9.55 11.06 -1.93
CA SER A 18 10.39 10.05 -2.58
C SER A 18 9.62 9.46 -3.76
N ILE A 19 10.16 9.52 -4.96
CA ILE A 19 9.57 8.92 -6.16
C ILE A 19 10.35 7.65 -6.50
N CYS A 20 9.64 6.54 -6.48
CA CYS A 20 10.19 5.19 -6.49
C CYS A 20 9.67 4.41 -7.70
N THR A 21 10.57 3.81 -8.49
CA THR A 21 10.17 3.13 -9.74
C THR A 21 10.98 1.86 -9.99
N LEU A 22 10.29 0.77 -10.34
CA LEU A 22 10.91 -0.43 -10.93
C LEU A 22 11.21 -0.15 -12.40
N VAL A 23 12.49 -0.13 -12.78
CA VAL A 23 12.93 0.30 -14.12
C VAL A 23 13.40 -0.88 -14.94
N SER A 24 12.68 -1.18 -16.02
CA SER A 24 13.08 -2.14 -17.06
C SER A 24 13.27 -1.49 -18.43
N ASN A 25 12.73 -0.28 -18.63
CA ASN A 25 12.88 0.52 -19.84
C ASN A 25 13.34 1.93 -19.48
N VAL A 26 14.58 2.25 -19.84
CA VAL A 26 15.21 3.54 -19.49
C VAL A 26 14.51 4.72 -20.17
N GLU A 27 14.08 4.58 -21.42
CA GLU A 27 13.41 5.67 -22.15
C GLU A 27 12.06 6.03 -21.51
N GLN A 28 11.30 5.02 -21.07
CA GLN A 28 10.05 5.24 -20.33
C GLN A 28 10.33 5.94 -19.00
N TYR A 29 11.32 5.44 -18.23
CA TYR A 29 11.71 6.06 -16.97
C TYR A 29 12.13 7.52 -17.14
N GLU A 30 12.93 7.84 -18.15
CA GLU A 30 13.34 9.21 -18.45
C GLU A 30 12.14 10.11 -18.80
N ALA A 31 11.18 9.60 -19.58
CA ALA A 31 9.95 10.32 -19.88
C ALA A 31 9.11 10.59 -18.63
N MET A 32 8.96 9.59 -17.76
CA MET A 32 8.30 9.71 -16.46
C MET A 32 9.01 10.74 -15.59
N PHE A 33 10.31 10.58 -15.36
CA PHE A 33 11.13 11.50 -14.55
C PHE A 33 10.94 12.95 -15.01
N ASN A 34 11.10 13.20 -16.30
CA ASN A 34 10.95 14.55 -16.87
C ASN A 34 9.53 15.10 -16.68
N SER A 35 8.48 14.26 -16.73
CA SER A 35 7.11 14.70 -16.47
C SER A 35 6.90 15.09 -15.00
N PHE A 36 7.46 14.33 -14.06
CA PHE A 36 7.38 14.64 -12.63
C PHE A 36 8.13 15.93 -12.28
N VAL A 37 9.33 16.13 -12.82
CA VAL A 37 10.10 17.37 -12.63
C VAL A 37 9.30 18.57 -13.16
N ARG A 38 8.71 18.47 -14.36
CA ARG A 38 7.85 19.54 -14.91
C ARG A 38 6.61 19.80 -14.05
N ALA A 39 6.07 18.77 -13.41
CA ALA A 39 4.93 18.87 -12.49
C ALA A 39 5.30 19.37 -11.09
N GLY A 40 6.55 19.80 -10.85
CA GLY A 40 6.98 20.46 -9.61
C GLY A 40 7.65 19.53 -8.58
N PHE A 41 7.91 18.27 -8.91
CA PHE A 41 8.70 17.38 -8.09
C PHE A 41 10.21 17.59 -8.38
N THR A 42 10.77 18.73 -7.97
CA THR A 42 12.19 19.02 -8.21
C THR A 42 13.10 18.30 -7.21
N GLU A 43 14.35 18.07 -7.58
CA GLU A 43 15.34 17.37 -6.73
C GLU A 43 15.74 18.13 -5.45
N ASP A 44 15.28 19.38 -5.29
CA ASP A 44 15.52 20.20 -4.10
C ASP A 44 14.99 19.50 -2.84
N ASP A 45 13.74 19.06 -2.88
CA ASP A 45 13.05 18.40 -1.76
C ASP A 45 12.42 17.04 -2.13
N THR A 46 12.61 16.58 -3.37
CA THR A 46 12.22 15.24 -3.81
C THR A 46 13.47 14.40 -4.05
N GLU A 47 13.42 13.11 -3.69
CA GLU A 47 14.42 12.13 -4.13
C GLU A 47 13.82 11.15 -5.14
N TYR A 48 14.67 10.63 -6.03
CA TYR A 48 14.29 9.62 -7.01
C TYR A 48 15.06 8.33 -6.75
N LEU A 49 14.32 7.24 -6.53
CA LEU A 49 14.88 5.92 -6.23
C LEU A 49 14.44 4.93 -7.30
N ILE A 50 15.40 4.17 -7.84
CA ILE A 50 15.11 3.12 -8.80
C ILE A 50 15.48 1.76 -8.24
N VAL A 51 14.70 0.74 -8.63
CA VAL A 51 15.11 -0.65 -8.57
C VAL A 51 15.35 -1.10 -10.00
N ASP A 52 16.60 -1.40 -10.31
CA ASP A 52 17.08 -1.71 -11.66
C ASP A 52 16.72 -3.16 -12.06
N ASN A 53 15.86 -3.26 -13.08
CA ASN A 53 15.47 -4.47 -13.80
C ASN A 53 15.81 -4.37 -15.31
N THR A 54 16.70 -3.45 -15.71
CA THR A 54 17.02 -3.18 -17.13
C THR A 54 17.76 -4.34 -17.81
N ASN A 55 18.57 -5.08 -17.05
CA ASN A 55 19.31 -6.24 -17.55
C ASN A 55 18.55 -7.55 -17.34
N GLU A 56 18.00 -7.75 -16.14
CA GLU A 56 17.25 -8.93 -15.73
C GLU A 56 16.18 -8.50 -14.73
N ASN A 57 15.01 -9.15 -14.75
CA ASN A 57 13.95 -8.95 -13.76
C ASN A 57 14.32 -9.60 -12.42
N ARG A 58 15.35 -9.05 -11.76
CA ARG A 58 15.86 -9.52 -10.48
C ARG A 58 14.90 -9.22 -9.33
N PHE A 59 14.11 -8.16 -9.47
CA PHE A 59 13.13 -7.73 -8.48
C PHE A 59 11.74 -7.77 -9.07
N ASP A 60 10.78 -8.16 -8.24
CA ASP A 60 9.36 -8.15 -8.55
C ASP A 60 8.63 -7.01 -7.82
N GLY A 61 7.30 -6.93 -7.98
CA GLY A 61 6.49 -5.89 -7.34
C GLY A 61 6.61 -5.90 -5.81
N PHE A 62 6.60 -7.08 -5.19
CA PHE A 62 6.66 -7.23 -3.73
C PHE A 62 8.03 -6.85 -3.16
N SER A 63 9.09 -7.43 -3.71
CA SER A 63 10.46 -7.13 -3.29
C SER A 63 10.85 -5.68 -3.59
N GLY A 64 10.49 -5.16 -4.76
CA GLY A 64 10.69 -3.75 -5.14
C GLY A 64 10.01 -2.79 -4.18
N PHE A 65 8.71 -2.97 -3.91
CA PHE A 65 7.97 -2.15 -2.93
C PHE A 65 8.62 -2.14 -1.56
N ASN A 66 9.00 -3.31 -1.04
CA ASN A 66 9.67 -3.39 0.25
C ASN A 66 11.03 -2.69 0.25
N LEU A 67 11.80 -2.72 -0.84
CA LEU A 67 13.06 -1.97 -0.93
C LEU A 67 12.82 -0.45 -0.87
N PHE A 68 11.75 0.04 -1.52
CA PHE A 68 11.38 1.46 -1.49
C PHE A 68 10.87 1.90 -0.13
N LEU A 69 9.89 1.20 0.43
CA LEU A 69 9.28 1.51 1.72
C LEU A 69 10.31 1.51 2.87
N ASN A 70 11.36 0.70 2.77
CA ASN A 70 12.42 0.67 3.78
C ASN A 70 13.54 1.71 3.58
N ARG A 71 13.73 2.25 2.36
CA ARG A 71 14.87 3.13 2.06
C ARG A 71 14.49 4.60 1.83
N ALA A 72 13.27 4.85 1.37
CA ALA A 72 12.80 6.18 1.10
C ALA A 72 12.77 7.05 2.37
N CYS A 73 13.25 8.28 2.26
CA CYS A 73 13.37 9.26 3.34
C CYS A 73 12.39 10.44 3.22
N GLY A 74 11.53 10.43 2.19
CA GLY A 74 10.48 11.41 1.99
C GLY A 74 9.33 11.25 2.97
N GLN A 75 8.70 12.36 3.35
CA GLN A 75 7.45 12.34 4.13
C GLN A 75 6.35 11.50 3.43
N PHE A 76 6.28 11.62 2.11
CA PHE A 76 5.40 10.82 1.26
C PHE A 76 6.23 10.03 0.24
N ILE A 77 5.91 8.74 0.10
CA ILE A 77 6.59 7.84 -0.82
C ILE A 77 5.64 7.55 -1.97
N ILE A 78 5.94 8.07 -3.16
CA ILE A 78 5.25 7.73 -4.40
C ILE A 78 5.95 6.53 -5.01
N ILE A 79 5.22 5.44 -5.21
CA ILE A 79 5.69 4.27 -5.96
C ILE A 79 4.83 4.17 -7.22
N CYS A 80 5.45 4.31 -8.38
CA CYS A 80 4.76 4.33 -9.67
C CYS A 80 5.47 3.47 -10.72
N HIS A 81 4.74 3.14 -11.78
CA HIS A 81 5.31 2.49 -12.95
C HIS A 81 6.09 3.51 -13.79
N GLN A 82 7.09 3.02 -14.52
CA GLN A 82 7.95 3.83 -15.38
C GLN A 82 7.22 4.48 -16.58
N ASP A 83 5.98 4.09 -16.85
CA ASP A 83 5.16 4.52 -17.98
C ASP A 83 3.94 5.36 -17.53
N VAL A 84 4.04 5.97 -16.34
CA VAL A 84 3.15 7.01 -15.83
C VAL A 84 3.70 8.39 -16.18
N LEU A 85 2.86 9.28 -16.72
CA LEU A 85 3.21 10.67 -17.01
C LEU A 85 2.25 11.64 -16.29
N LEU A 86 2.81 12.67 -15.66
CA LEU A 86 2.04 13.78 -15.07
C LEU A 86 1.73 14.86 -16.11
N ASP A 87 0.86 14.53 -17.06
CA ASP A 87 0.46 15.41 -18.17
C ASP A 87 -0.70 16.37 -17.81
N PHE A 88 -1.38 16.15 -16.67
CA PHE A 88 -2.62 16.86 -16.31
C PHE A 88 -2.54 17.55 -14.94
N ASP A 89 -2.53 16.77 -13.85
CA ASP A 89 -2.39 17.31 -12.50
C ASP A 89 -0.92 17.36 -12.06
N ASP A 90 -0.62 18.32 -11.20
CA ASP A 90 0.73 18.61 -10.71
C ASP A 90 0.87 18.38 -9.20
N ARG A 91 2.08 18.60 -8.68
CA ARG A 91 2.39 18.49 -7.25
C ARG A 91 1.43 19.31 -6.38
N SER A 92 1.06 20.52 -6.80
CA SER A 92 0.19 21.41 -6.03
C SER A 92 -1.25 20.87 -5.92
N VAL A 93 -1.72 20.17 -6.95
CA VAL A 93 -3.00 19.45 -6.90
C VAL A 93 -2.88 18.30 -5.92
N LEU A 94 -1.83 17.47 -6.01
CA LEU A 94 -1.62 16.34 -5.11
C LEU A 94 -1.59 16.78 -3.64
N GLU A 95 -0.77 17.78 -3.30
CA GLU A 95 -0.65 18.30 -1.93
C GLU A 95 -1.99 18.82 -1.39
N ARG A 96 -2.78 19.52 -2.21
CA ARG A 96 -4.14 19.93 -1.81
C ARG A 96 -5.06 18.75 -1.53
N ARG A 97 -5.04 17.71 -2.37
CA ARG A 97 -5.86 16.50 -2.15
C ARG A 97 -5.44 15.75 -0.89
N LEU A 98 -4.15 15.71 -0.59
CA LEU A 98 -3.65 15.11 0.65
C LEU A 98 -4.06 15.93 1.89
N ALA A 99 -4.00 17.26 1.80
CA ALA A 99 -4.47 18.14 2.87
C ALA A 99 -5.98 18.00 3.12
N ASP A 100 -6.79 18.00 2.07
CA ASP A 100 -8.24 17.76 2.16
C ASP A 100 -8.53 16.39 2.81
N LEU A 101 -7.78 15.35 2.43
CA LEU A 101 -7.94 14.00 2.98
C LEU A 101 -7.50 13.90 4.44
N GLU A 102 -6.47 14.64 4.87
CA GLU A 102 -6.02 14.68 6.26
C GLU A 102 -7.14 15.17 7.20
N GLU A 103 -7.93 16.15 6.76
CA GLU A 103 -9.08 16.68 7.52
C GLU A 103 -10.26 15.69 7.54
N ILE A 104 -10.42 14.88 6.49
CA ILE A 104 -11.51 13.88 6.38
C ILE A 104 -11.21 12.62 7.20
N ASP A 105 -9.99 12.08 7.07
CA ASP A 105 -9.57 10.86 7.74
C ASP A 105 -8.06 10.89 8.04
N PRO A 106 -7.63 11.37 9.22
CA PRO A 106 -6.21 11.42 9.59
C PRO A 106 -5.56 10.03 9.73
N LEU A 107 -6.34 8.94 9.68
CA LEU A 107 -5.82 7.57 9.67
C LEU A 107 -5.43 7.07 8.28
N TRP A 108 -5.62 7.88 7.22
CA TRP A 108 -5.18 7.51 5.88
C TRP A 108 -3.68 7.21 5.85
N ALA A 109 -3.32 6.17 5.10
CA ALA A 109 -1.94 5.73 4.93
C ALA A 109 -1.54 5.54 3.48
N VAL A 110 -2.49 5.19 2.61
CA VAL A 110 -2.22 4.88 1.20
C VAL A 110 -3.24 5.60 0.33
N VAL A 111 -2.77 6.22 -0.74
CA VAL A 111 -3.65 6.75 -1.79
C VAL A 111 -3.18 6.32 -3.16
N GLY A 112 -4.08 6.32 -4.13
CA GLY A 112 -3.76 6.14 -5.55
C GLY A 112 -4.78 6.82 -6.45
N ASN A 113 -4.64 6.64 -7.76
CA ASN A 113 -5.56 7.21 -8.75
C ASN A 113 -6.60 6.19 -9.25
N ALA A 114 -6.42 4.89 -9.01
CA ALA A 114 -7.38 3.85 -9.35
C ALA A 114 -7.45 2.76 -8.29
N GLY A 115 -8.64 2.20 -8.08
CA GLY A 115 -8.89 1.21 -7.04
C GLY A 115 -10.33 0.70 -6.99
N ALA A 116 -10.64 -0.07 -5.95
CA ALA A 116 -11.98 -0.62 -5.75
C ALA A 116 -12.46 -0.50 -4.30
N ALA A 117 -13.64 0.11 -4.13
CA ALA A 117 -14.33 0.25 -2.85
C ALA A 117 -15.11 -1.00 -2.46
N ASN A 118 -15.53 -1.83 -3.43
CA ASN A 118 -16.10 -3.16 -3.20
C ASN A 118 -16.14 -3.95 -4.52
N LEU A 119 -16.64 -5.18 -4.48
CA LEU A 119 -16.99 -5.96 -5.66
C LEU A 119 -17.95 -5.17 -6.55
N GLY A 120 -17.51 -4.88 -7.78
CA GLY A 120 -18.29 -4.11 -8.76
C GLY A 120 -18.27 -2.59 -8.57
N HIS A 121 -17.64 -2.06 -7.50
CA HIS A 121 -17.55 -0.63 -7.26
C HIS A 121 -16.09 -0.16 -7.34
N LYS A 122 -15.75 0.45 -8.49
CA LYS A 122 -14.42 0.99 -8.78
C LYS A 122 -14.41 2.51 -8.63
N ALA A 123 -13.26 3.04 -8.24
CA ALA A 123 -12.95 4.46 -8.28
C ALA A 123 -11.71 4.65 -9.14
N VAL A 124 -11.76 5.51 -10.17
CA VAL A 124 -10.72 5.63 -11.20
C VAL A 124 -10.60 7.06 -11.71
N ARG A 125 -9.39 7.61 -11.68
CA ARG A 125 -9.02 8.92 -12.22
C ARG A 125 -7.77 8.78 -13.11
N ILE A 126 -7.94 8.64 -14.42
CA ILE A 126 -6.83 8.32 -15.32
C ILE A 126 -7.11 8.68 -16.79
N SER A 127 -6.06 8.95 -17.56
CA SER A 127 -6.10 8.76 -19.02
C SER A 127 -5.20 7.59 -19.41
N ASP A 128 -5.70 6.66 -20.21
CA ASP A 128 -4.98 5.50 -20.71
C ASP A 128 -5.21 5.33 -22.23
N PRO A 129 -4.64 4.30 -22.90
CA PRO A 129 -4.84 4.08 -24.33
C PRO A 129 -6.31 3.84 -24.76
N TYR A 130 -7.19 3.48 -23.84
CA TYR A 130 -8.59 3.14 -24.10
C TYR A 130 -9.57 4.25 -23.72
N ALA A 131 -9.24 5.07 -22.72
CA ALA A 131 -10.09 6.13 -22.22
C ALA A 131 -9.27 7.39 -21.89
N GLN A 132 -9.72 8.53 -22.40
CA GLN A 132 -9.19 9.84 -22.02
C GLN A 132 -10.06 10.45 -20.92
N ASP A 133 -9.43 11.09 -19.95
CA ASP A 133 -10.10 11.78 -18.83
C ASP A 133 -11.14 10.91 -18.10
N LEU A 134 -10.81 9.64 -17.89
CA LEU A 134 -11.70 8.70 -17.21
C LEU A 134 -11.87 9.12 -15.75
N ARG A 135 -13.13 9.24 -15.35
CA ARG A 135 -13.55 9.64 -14.01
C ARG A 135 -14.69 8.75 -13.53
N ILE A 136 -14.39 7.82 -12.62
CA ILE A 136 -15.36 6.90 -12.01
C ILE A 136 -15.26 7.05 -10.49
N GLY A 137 -16.40 7.17 -9.81
CA GLY A 137 -16.46 7.29 -8.34
C GLY A 137 -16.59 8.74 -7.83
N CYS A 138 -16.58 8.88 -6.50
CA CYS A 138 -16.74 10.15 -5.79
C CYS A 138 -15.53 10.39 -4.88
N PHE A 139 -14.55 11.16 -5.36
CA PHE A 139 -13.29 11.37 -4.67
C PHE A 139 -13.36 12.38 -3.50
N PRO A 140 -12.52 12.22 -2.45
CA PRO A 140 -11.71 11.03 -2.20
C PRO A 140 -12.60 9.84 -1.82
N GLU A 141 -12.34 8.68 -2.40
CA GLU A 141 -13.16 7.49 -2.20
C GLU A 141 -12.36 6.42 -1.43
N LYS A 142 -12.91 5.95 -0.31
CA LYS A 142 -12.27 4.89 0.48
C LYS A 142 -12.31 3.57 -0.28
N VAL A 143 -11.18 2.89 -0.38
CA VAL A 143 -11.01 1.65 -1.13
C VAL A 143 -10.34 0.53 -0.34
N PHE A 144 -10.50 -0.71 -0.80
CA PHE A 144 -9.84 -1.90 -0.24
C PHE A 144 -8.68 -2.42 -1.11
N SER A 145 -8.53 -1.87 -2.32
CA SER A 145 -7.43 -2.18 -3.22
C SER A 145 -7.12 -0.97 -4.09
N LEU A 146 -5.85 -0.80 -4.42
CA LEU A 146 -5.36 0.18 -5.38
C LEU A 146 -4.68 -0.52 -6.55
N ASP A 147 -4.78 0.08 -7.73
CA ASP A 147 -3.98 -0.26 -8.89
C ASP A 147 -2.52 0.14 -8.64
N GLU A 148 -1.59 -0.62 -9.19
CA GLU A 148 -0.17 -0.45 -8.88
C GLU A 148 0.54 0.61 -9.71
N ASN A 149 -0.11 1.19 -10.73
CA ASN A 149 0.51 2.19 -11.60
C ASN A 149 0.97 3.45 -10.84
N PHE A 150 0.21 3.90 -9.84
CA PHE A 150 0.53 5.05 -9.01
C PHE A 150 -0.06 4.88 -7.61
N ILE A 151 0.82 4.70 -6.63
CA ILE A 151 0.48 4.61 -5.22
C ILE A 151 1.33 5.63 -4.46
N LEU A 152 0.73 6.38 -3.55
CA LEU A 152 1.43 7.20 -2.57
C LEU A 152 1.19 6.65 -1.17
N VAL A 153 2.26 6.54 -0.39
CA VAL A 153 2.24 6.04 0.99
C VAL A 153 2.70 7.14 1.93
N LYS A 154 1.95 7.38 3.01
CA LYS A 154 2.39 8.22 4.13
C LYS A 154 3.51 7.47 4.87
N ASN A 155 4.74 7.99 4.85
CA ASN A 155 5.91 7.26 5.38
C ASN A 155 5.74 6.89 6.88
N SER A 156 5.14 7.80 7.66
CA SER A 156 4.82 7.56 9.08
C SER A 156 3.84 6.40 9.33
N ALA A 157 3.19 5.87 8.30
CA ALA A 157 2.34 4.67 8.42
C ALA A 157 3.16 3.38 8.59
N ASN A 158 4.47 3.39 8.28
CA ASN A 158 5.39 2.27 8.45
C ASN A 158 4.87 0.97 7.81
N LEU A 159 4.35 1.08 6.59
CA LEU A 159 3.80 -0.07 5.86
C LEU A 159 4.92 -0.90 5.22
N ALA A 160 4.61 -2.16 4.98
CA ALA A 160 5.37 -3.07 4.15
C ALA A 160 4.38 -3.90 3.33
N VAL A 161 4.86 -4.50 2.24
CA VAL A 161 4.13 -5.58 1.55
C VAL A 161 4.68 -6.94 1.99
N SER A 162 3.91 -7.98 1.69
CA SER A 162 4.21 -9.36 2.06
C SER A 162 5.54 -9.86 1.52
N HIS A 163 6.41 -10.34 2.41
CA HIS A 163 7.69 -10.95 2.05
C HIS A 163 7.58 -12.38 1.51
N ASP A 164 6.47 -13.06 1.77
CA ASP A 164 6.16 -14.43 1.36
C ASP A 164 5.33 -14.48 0.07
N LEU A 165 5.13 -13.35 -0.60
CA LEU A 165 4.48 -13.22 -1.91
C LEU A 165 5.49 -12.70 -2.94
N SER A 166 5.27 -13.04 -4.20
CA SER A 166 6.14 -12.67 -5.32
C SER A 166 5.33 -12.45 -6.61
N GLY A 167 5.92 -11.73 -7.56
CA GLY A 167 5.34 -11.38 -8.85
C GLY A 167 5.00 -9.90 -9.04
N PHE A 168 4.32 -9.59 -10.14
CA PHE A 168 4.05 -8.22 -10.61
C PHE A 168 2.56 -7.83 -10.56
N HIS A 169 1.76 -8.51 -9.72
CA HIS A 169 0.35 -8.17 -9.53
C HIS A 169 -0.05 -8.26 -8.06
N LEU A 170 -1.09 -7.51 -7.69
CA LEU A 170 -1.76 -7.53 -6.38
C LEU A 170 -0.92 -7.04 -5.20
N TYR A 171 0.26 -6.46 -5.42
CA TYR A 171 1.05 -5.87 -4.35
C TYR A 171 0.43 -4.55 -3.85
N GLY A 172 -0.30 -3.81 -4.70
CA GLY A 172 -1.11 -2.66 -4.26
C GLY A 172 -2.31 -3.08 -3.41
N THR A 173 -2.93 -4.21 -3.77
CA THR A 173 -4.01 -4.81 -2.96
C THR A 173 -3.48 -5.32 -1.62
N ASP A 174 -2.34 -6.01 -1.61
CA ASP A 174 -1.68 -6.48 -0.40
C ASP A 174 -1.32 -5.34 0.55
N LEU A 175 -0.78 -4.24 0.01
CA LEU A 175 -0.48 -3.04 0.78
C LEU A 175 -1.74 -2.46 1.47
N CYS A 176 -2.86 -2.38 0.76
CA CYS A 176 -4.12 -1.90 1.31
C CYS A 176 -4.65 -2.80 2.44
N LEU A 177 -4.53 -4.13 2.28
CA LEU A 177 -4.92 -5.10 3.31
C LEU A 177 -4.04 -4.99 4.57
N ILE A 178 -2.73 -4.80 4.40
CA ILE A 178 -1.82 -4.59 5.52
C ILE A 178 -2.12 -3.26 6.23
N ALA A 179 -2.40 -2.20 5.46
CA ALA A 179 -2.82 -0.92 6.02
C ALA A 179 -4.07 -1.08 6.90
N ASP A 180 -5.10 -1.79 6.42
CA ASP A 180 -6.32 -2.06 7.20
C ASP A 180 -6.04 -2.87 8.48
N ILE A 181 -5.19 -3.92 8.39
CA ILE A 181 -4.76 -4.70 9.57
C ILE A 181 -4.05 -3.83 10.62
N LEU A 182 -3.32 -2.80 10.17
CA LEU A 182 -2.64 -1.83 11.04
C LEU A 182 -3.56 -0.69 11.51
N GLY A 183 -4.87 -0.75 11.21
CA GLY A 183 -5.85 0.26 11.60
C GLY A 183 -5.78 1.54 10.77
N ARG A 184 -5.29 1.44 9.53
CA ARG A 184 -5.16 2.54 8.57
C ARG A 184 -6.15 2.40 7.42
N THR A 185 -6.29 3.46 6.64
CA THR A 185 -7.23 3.51 5.52
C THR A 185 -6.54 3.82 4.19
N SER A 186 -7.16 3.38 3.10
CA SER A 186 -6.67 3.56 1.73
C SER A 186 -7.72 4.27 0.87
N TYR A 187 -7.30 5.16 -0.02
CA TYR A 187 -8.19 6.00 -0.81
C TYR A 187 -7.79 6.12 -2.27
N VAL A 188 -8.78 6.25 -3.16
CA VAL A 188 -8.57 6.86 -4.48
C VAL A 188 -8.84 8.36 -4.37
N ILE A 189 -7.90 9.18 -4.83
CA ILE A 189 -8.02 10.64 -4.84
C ILE A 189 -8.23 11.18 -6.26
N ASP A 190 -8.74 12.41 -6.36
CA ASP A 190 -8.89 13.10 -7.65
C ASP A 190 -7.53 13.67 -8.09
N PHE A 191 -6.66 12.78 -8.57
CA PHE A 191 -5.36 13.09 -9.13
C PHE A 191 -5.20 12.45 -10.51
N HIS A 192 -5.25 13.29 -11.55
CA HIS A 192 -5.25 12.89 -12.95
C HIS A 192 -3.85 12.78 -13.51
N LEU A 193 -3.54 11.58 -13.98
CA LEU A 193 -2.31 11.27 -14.69
C LEU A 193 -2.60 10.46 -15.95
N LYS A 194 -1.58 10.33 -16.78
CA LYS A 194 -1.58 9.47 -17.96
C LYS A 194 -0.83 8.18 -17.66
N HIS A 195 -1.37 7.05 -18.08
CA HIS A 195 -0.70 5.75 -18.05
C HIS A 195 -0.59 5.24 -19.48
N LEU A 196 0.62 4.95 -19.94
CA LEU A 196 0.86 4.67 -21.36
C LEU A 196 0.53 3.23 -21.76
N SER A 197 0.38 2.32 -20.80
CA SER A 197 0.05 0.93 -21.04
C SER A 197 -1.26 0.53 -20.37
N SER A 198 -1.66 -0.71 -20.62
CA SER A 198 -2.80 -1.34 -19.96
C SER A 198 -2.34 -2.58 -19.22
N GLY A 199 -2.93 -2.81 -18.04
CA GLY A 199 -2.69 -4.03 -17.27
C GLY A 199 -2.99 -5.29 -18.08
N THR A 200 -2.14 -6.30 -17.93
CA THR A 200 -2.33 -7.62 -18.56
C THR A 200 -2.79 -8.62 -17.52
N VAL A 201 -3.82 -9.41 -17.82
CA VAL A 201 -4.27 -10.54 -16.99
C VAL A 201 -3.76 -11.82 -17.63
N ASP A 202 -2.86 -12.52 -16.96
CA ASP A 202 -2.24 -13.77 -17.43
C ASP A 202 -2.36 -14.91 -16.40
N GLU A 203 -1.73 -16.06 -16.67
CA GLU A 203 -1.69 -17.18 -15.72
C GLU A 203 -1.03 -16.80 -14.39
N ARG A 204 -0.03 -15.92 -14.42
CA ARG A 204 0.69 -15.47 -13.22
C ARG A 204 -0.23 -14.68 -12.31
N PHE A 205 -1.15 -13.88 -12.87
CA PHE A 205 -2.19 -13.19 -12.11
C PHE A 205 -3.06 -14.17 -11.31
N TYR A 206 -3.50 -15.28 -11.90
CA TYR A 206 -4.30 -16.28 -11.18
C TYR A 206 -3.48 -16.99 -10.09
N GLY A 207 -2.20 -17.27 -10.36
CA GLY A 207 -1.28 -17.86 -9.38
C GLY A 207 -1.13 -16.98 -8.14
N ILE A 208 -0.80 -15.70 -8.32
CA ILE A 208 -0.64 -14.78 -7.17
C ILE A 208 -1.95 -14.52 -6.46
N LYS A 209 -3.08 -14.46 -7.16
CA LYS A 209 -4.41 -14.37 -6.53
C LYS A 209 -4.66 -15.55 -5.58
N TYR A 210 -4.32 -16.77 -5.99
CA TYR A 210 -4.44 -17.95 -5.13
C TYR A 210 -3.52 -17.83 -3.90
N CYS A 211 -2.26 -17.45 -4.09
CA CYS A 211 -1.30 -17.26 -3.00
C CYS A 211 -1.76 -16.18 -2.00
N LEU A 212 -2.30 -15.06 -2.48
CA LEU A 212 -2.86 -13.99 -1.65
C LEU A 212 -4.00 -14.53 -0.77
N ILE A 213 -4.95 -15.26 -1.35
CA ILE A 213 -6.06 -15.87 -0.60
C ILE A 213 -5.53 -16.83 0.48
N GLN A 214 -4.60 -17.72 0.14
CA GLN A 214 -4.01 -18.67 1.11
C GLN A 214 -3.31 -17.94 2.26
N LYS A 215 -2.52 -16.92 1.94
CA LYS A 215 -1.85 -16.09 2.93
C LYS A 215 -2.86 -15.48 3.90
N TYR A 216 -3.86 -14.76 3.41
CA TYR A 216 -4.80 -14.05 4.27
C TYR A 216 -5.78 -14.97 5.00
N GLN A 217 -6.11 -16.14 4.44
CA GLN A 217 -6.80 -17.20 5.18
C GLN A 217 -6.02 -17.61 6.42
N VAL A 218 -4.70 -17.78 6.31
CA VAL A 218 -3.84 -18.09 7.45
C VAL A 218 -3.70 -16.88 8.36
N ALA A 219 -3.38 -15.69 7.81
CA ALA A 219 -3.13 -14.49 8.60
C ALA A 219 -4.34 -14.07 9.45
N LEU A 220 -5.56 -14.25 8.94
CA LEU A 220 -6.82 -13.85 9.60
C LEU A 220 -7.53 -15.01 10.34
N ARG A 221 -6.96 -16.23 10.34
CA ARG A 221 -7.58 -17.39 10.99
C ARG A 221 -7.93 -17.15 12.46
N SER A 222 -9.07 -17.67 12.91
CA SER A 222 -9.40 -17.65 14.32
C SER A 222 -8.47 -18.55 15.13
N ARG A 223 -8.08 -18.12 16.34
CA ARG A 223 -7.16 -18.91 17.18
C ARG A 223 -7.29 -18.58 18.67
N PHE A 224 -6.93 -19.55 19.50
CA PHE A 224 -6.63 -19.29 20.90
C PHE A 224 -5.18 -18.80 21.02
N VAL A 225 -4.99 -17.75 21.80
CA VAL A 225 -3.69 -17.15 22.10
C VAL A 225 -3.46 -17.24 23.59
N GLN A 226 -2.26 -17.64 23.98
CA GLN A 226 -1.79 -17.64 25.36
C GLN A 226 -0.56 -16.75 25.42
N THR A 227 -0.61 -15.71 26.24
CA THR A 227 0.55 -14.91 26.65
C THR A 227 1.04 -15.37 28.02
N MET A 228 2.09 -14.75 28.55
CA MET A 228 2.60 -15.05 29.89
C MET A 228 1.58 -14.77 31.00
N ILE A 229 0.63 -13.85 30.78
CA ILE A 229 -0.29 -13.37 31.82
C ILE A 229 -1.76 -13.60 31.50
N THR A 230 -2.11 -13.89 30.24
CA THR A 230 -3.51 -14.05 29.85
C THR A 230 -3.67 -15.03 28.70
N ARG A 231 -4.93 -15.39 28.44
CA ARG A 231 -5.34 -16.21 27.31
C ARG A 231 -6.68 -15.74 26.80
N PHE A 232 -6.83 -15.79 25.50
CA PHE A 232 -8.02 -15.30 24.82
C PHE A 232 -8.18 -16.02 23.48
N TYR A 233 -9.37 -15.89 22.92
CA TYR A 233 -9.69 -16.29 21.58
C TYR A 233 -9.83 -15.03 20.72
N ILE A 234 -9.34 -15.09 19.49
CA ILE A 234 -9.51 -14.04 18.49
C ILE A 234 -10.14 -14.63 17.23
N SER A 235 -11.11 -13.90 16.68
CA SER A 235 -11.76 -14.16 15.39
C SER A 235 -12.38 -12.87 14.84
N ASP A 236 -12.82 -12.91 13.58
CA ASP A 236 -13.70 -11.92 12.96
C ASP A 236 -15.14 -11.93 13.52
N SER A 237 -15.59 -13.05 14.09
CA SER A 237 -16.94 -13.21 14.63
C SER A 237 -17.10 -12.66 16.06
N LYS A 238 -17.94 -11.63 16.22
CA LYS A 238 -18.35 -11.11 17.54
C LYS A 238 -18.94 -12.20 18.45
N MET A 239 -19.70 -13.12 17.87
CA MET A 239 -20.32 -14.23 18.61
C MET A 239 -19.26 -15.20 19.13
N LEU A 240 -18.33 -15.66 18.27
CA LEU A 240 -17.28 -16.59 18.68
C LEU A 240 -16.36 -15.95 19.73
N ASN A 241 -15.99 -14.68 19.54
CA ASN A 241 -15.25 -13.92 20.55
C ASN A 241 -15.98 -13.88 21.89
N THR A 242 -17.29 -13.66 21.89
CA THR A 242 -18.09 -13.61 23.14
C THR A 242 -18.19 -14.97 23.84
N ILE A 243 -18.33 -16.06 23.07
CA ILE A 243 -18.50 -17.41 23.63
C ILE A 243 -17.15 -17.94 24.15
N PHE A 244 -16.12 -17.90 23.32
CA PHE A 244 -14.84 -18.56 23.60
C PHE A 244 -13.93 -17.78 24.55
N ASN A 245 -14.20 -16.48 24.78
CA ASN A 245 -13.50 -15.71 25.83
C ASN A 245 -14.14 -15.82 27.23
N ARG A 246 -15.20 -16.62 27.42
CA ARG A 246 -15.74 -16.88 28.76
C ARG A 246 -14.72 -17.68 29.59
N LYS A 247 -14.44 -17.23 30.81
CA LYS A 247 -13.45 -17.86 31.73
C LYS A 247 -13.60 -19.38 31.87
N LYS A 248 -14.85 -19.88 31.96
CA LYS A 248 -15.15 -21.32 32.03
C LYS A 248 -14.67 -22.06 30.77
N PHE A 249 -14.95 -21.51 29.60
CA PHE A 249 -14.57 -22.11 28.31
C PHE A 249 -13.06 -22.15 28.14
N LEU A 250 -12.37 -21.03 28.38
CA LEU A 250 -10.90 -20.98 28.33
C LEU A 250 -10.24 -21.99 29.29
N THR A 251 -10.84 -22.19 30.46
CA THR A 251 -10.35 -23.19 31.45
C THR A 251 -10.55 -24.62 30.97
N LEU A 252 -11.69 -24.91 30.33
CA LEU A 252 -11.96 -26.20 29.70
C LEU A 252 -10.95 -26.50 28.58
N VAL A 253 -10.77 -25.57 27.64
CA VAL A 253 -9.84 -25.72 26.51
C VAL A 253 -8.41 -25.94 26.99
N LYS A 254 -7.92 -25.17 27.97
CA LYS A 254 -6.57 -25.39 28.55
C LYS A 254 -6.43 -26.79 29.15
N THR A 255 -7.45 -27.25 29.87
CA THR A 255 -7.43 -28.58 30.50
C THR A 255 -7.39 -29.67 29.45
N PHE A 256 -8.15 -29.50 28.36
CA PHE A 256 -8.16 -30.40 27.22
C PHE A 256 -6.80 -30.42 26.52
N VAL A 257 -6.26 -29.26 26.10
CA VAL A 257 -4.95 -29.18 25.42
C VAL A 257 -3.85 -29.83 26.25
N ARG A 258 -3.79 -29.57 27.56
CA ARG A 258 -2.78 -30.19 28.46
C ARG A 258 -2.90 -31.72 28.56
N ARG A 259 -4.06 -32.30 28.28
CA ARG A 259 -4.24 -33.77 28.32
C ARG A 259 -3.78 -34.47 27.04
N PHE A 260 -3.65 -33.74 25.95
CA PHE A 260 -3.30 -34.26 24.63
C PHE A 260 -2.02 -33.64 24.06
N SER A 261 -1.26 -32.94 24.90
CA SER A 261 0.13 -32.50 24.65
C SER A 261 1.06 -33.37 25.46
#